data_AF-A0A2E0ZBE6-F1
#
_entry.id   AF-A0A2E0ZBE6-F1
#
_cell.length_a   1.000
_cell.length_b   1.000
_cell.length_c   1.000
_cell.angle_alpha   90.00
_cell.angle_beta   90.00
_cell.angle_gamma   90.00
#
_symmetry.space_group_name_H-M   'P 1'
#
loop_
_entity.id
_entity.type
_entity.pdbx_description
1 polymer ?
#
loop_
_entity_poly.entity_id
_entity_poly.type
_entity_poly.pdbx_seq_one_letter_code
_entity_poly.pdbx_strand_id
1 'polypeptide(L)'
;MKTATSLDPIPLRAQFPALQLEVNGETAVYLDGPGGTQVPQSVIDAMSGYLRHGGSNSGGPFLTSRYTDDITNAARAAMMDFYNARRPDEIVFGQNMTSLNFSLSRALARTWQPGDEIIVTRLDHDANISPWLLAAEDSGVIVRWLDFDPTDCTLRLDHLPDLLNEKTRLLALTYASNAVGSISEVRRATELAHAAGALVVVDSVHFAPHGLIDVQAIDCDFLISSSYKFD
;
A
#
# COMPACT_ATOMS: atom_id res chain seq x y z
N MET A 1 12.60 -7.60 -31.42
CA MET A 1 13.38 -7.94 -30.23
C MET A 1 13.76 -6.63 -29.56
N LYS A 2 13.02 -6.17 -28.54
CA LYS A 2 13.41 -4.95 -27.80
C LYS A 2 14.63 -5.33 -26.97
N THR A 3 15.78 -4.75 -27.29
CA THR A 3 16.96 -4.81 -26.42
C THR A 3 16.56 -4.28 -25.06
N ALA A 4 16.55 -5.13 -24.03
CA ALA A 4 16.40 -4.69 -22.67
C ALA A 4 17.58 -3.76 -22.38
N THR A 5 17.32 -2.46 -22.23
CA THR A 5 18.33 -1.52 -21.77
C THR A 5 18.76 -1.98 -20.39
N SER A 6 20.02 -2.39 -20.24
CA SER A 6 20.57 -2.76 -18.93
C SER A 6 20.48 -1.55 -18.01
N LEU A 7 19.94 -1.74 -16.80
CA LEU A 7 19.95 -0.71 -15.77
C LEU A 7 21.39 -0.45 -15.32
N ASP A 8 21.87 0.80 -15.42
CA ASP A 8 23.13 1.22 -14.83
C ASP A 8 22.85 1.84 -13.44
N PRO A 9 23.23 1.17 -12.33
CA PRO A 9 22.94 1.67 -11.00
C PRO A 9 23.82 2.85 -10.58
N ILE A 10 24.97 3.09 -11.21
CA ILE A 10 25.92 4.12 -10.80
C ILE A 10 25.31 5.53 -10.89
N PRO A 11 24.77 5.98 -12.03
CA PRO A 11 24.14 7.31 -12.12
C PRO A 11 22.87 7.42 -11.27
N LEU A 12 22.18 6.31 -10.99
CA LEU A 12 21.00 6.32 -10.12
C LEU A 12 21.39 6.54 -8.65
N ARG A 13 22.44 5.85 -8.17
CA ARG A 13 22.94 6.01 -6.79
C ARG A 13 23.34 7.45 -6.46
N ALA A 14 23.89 8.18 -7.44
CA ALA A 14 24.27 9.58 -7.26
C ALA A 14 23.07 10.51 -6.97
N GLN A 15 21.85 10.07 -7.28
CA GLN A 15 20.63 10.84 -6.98
C GLN A 15 20.19 10.73 -5.52
N PHE A 16 20.78 9.82 -4.72
CA PHE A 16 20.42 9.61 -3.32
C PHE A 16 21.56 10.08 -2.41
N PRO A 17 21.50 11.31 -1.87
CA PRO A 17 22.60 11.86 -1.06
C PRO A 17 22.95 10.99 0.16
N ALA A 18 21.94 10.34 0.76
CA ALA A 18 22.12 9.49 1.94
C ALA A 18 22.99 8.25 1.68
N LEU A 19 23.17 7.83 0.41
CA LEU A 19 24.06 6.72 0.07
C LEU A 19 25.55 7.08 0.14
N GLN A 20 25.89 8.33 0.44
CA GLN A 20 27.25 8.79 0.73
C GLN A 20 27.56 8.82 2.24
N LEU A 21 26.61 8.41 3.09
CA LEU A 21 26.81 8.36 4.53
C LEU A 21 28.00 7.45 4.87
N GLU A 22 28.90 7.93 5.73
CA GLU A 22 30.02 7.14 6.22
C GLU A 22 29.73 6.56 7.61
N VAL A 23 30.08 5.29 7.81
CA VAL A 23 30.05 4.60 9.10
C VAL A 23 31.46 4.04 9.33
N ASN A 24 32.11 4.43 10.42
CA ASN A 24 33.49 4.05 10.73
C ASN A 24 34.53 4.44 9.65
N GLY A 25 34.28 5.53 8.91
CA GLY A 25 35.17 6.03 7.86
C GLY A 25 35.04 5.32 6.51
N GLU A 26 34.00 4.49 6.33
CA GLU A 26 33.68 3.84 5.06
C GLU A 26 32.25 4.17 4.62
N THR A 27 32.01 4.26 3.30
CA THR A 27 30.66 4.48 2.76
C THR A 27 29.73 3.33 3.11
N ALA A 28 28.58 3.63 3.70
CA ALA A 28 27.62 2.65 4.17
C ALA A 28 26.94 1.89 3.02
N VAL A 29 26.73 0.58 3.22
CA VAL A 29 25.87 -0.24 2.36
C VAL A 29 24.48 -0.33 3.02
N TYR A 30 23.48 0.29 2.39
CA TYR A 30 22.12 0.29 2.89
C TYR A 30 21.34 -0.94 2.41
N LEU A 31 21.04 -1.87 3.31
CA LEU A 31 20.28 -3.11 3.04
C LEU A 31 18.98 -3.19 3.87
N ASP A 32 18.49 -2.06 4.36
CA ASP A 32 17.27 -1.98 5.20
C ASP A 32 16.10 -1.31 4.46
N GLY A 33 16.03 -1.51 3.14
CA GLY A 33 14.93 -1.01 2.30
C GLY A 33 13.52 -1.36 2.84
N PRO A 34 13.28 -2.57 3.39
CA PRO A 34 12.01 -2.90 4.04
C PRO A 34 11.65 -1.98 5.23
N GLY A 35 12.66 -1.44 5.95
CA GLY A 35 12.50 -0.47 7.03
C GLY A 35 12.14 0.94 6.54
N GLY A 36 12.57 1.31 5.33
CA GLY A 36 12.24 2.55 4.63
C GLY A 36 13.16 2.79 3.44
N THR A 37 12.78 3.62 2.47
CA THR A 37 13.68 3.97 1.37
C THR A 37 14.50 5.23 1.67
N GLN A 38 15.63 5.34 0.98
CA GLN A 38 16.37 6.61 0.94
C GLN A 38 15.73 7.51 -0.09
N VAL A 39 15.67 8.81 0.20
CA VAL A 39 14.96 9.78 -0.62
C VAL A 39 15.91 10.38 -1.68
N PRO A 40 15.51 10.46 -2.96
CA PRO A 40 16.32 11.09 -3.99
C PRO A 40 16.31 12.63 -3.85
N GLN A 41 17.33 13.29 -4.39
CA GLN A 41 17.49 14.75 -4.32
C GLN A 41 16.28 15.50 -4.90
N SER A 42 15.65 14.95 -5.95
CA SER A 42 14.44 15.52 -6.56
C SER A 42 13.27 15.64 -5.58
N VAL A 43 13.06 14.64 -4.71
CA VAL A 43 12.00 14.68 -3.69
C VAL A 43 12.34 15.67 -2.58
N ILE A 44 13.61 15.69 -2.14
CA ILE A 44 14.11 16.69 -1.17
C ILE A 44 13.84 18.11 -1.69
N ASP A 45 14.15 18.35 -2.96
CA ASP A 45 13.98 19.64 -3.61
C ASP A 45 12.49 20.00 -3.78
N ALA A 46 11.63 19.04 -4.13
CA ALA A 46 10.19 19.24 -4.24
C ALA A 46 9.55 19.61 -2.89
N MET A 47 9.86 18.85 -1.83
CA MET A 47 9.36 19.13 -0.48
C MET A 47 9.85 20.49 0.02
N SER A 48 11.15 20.75 -0.09
CA SER A 48 11.74 22.03 0.32
C SER A 48 11.22 23.19 -0.53
N GLY A 49 10.99 22.95 -1.81
CA GLY A 49 10.39 23.88 -2.75
C GLY A 49 8.98 24.28 -2.33
N TYR A 50 8.13 23.32 -1.97
CA TYR A 50 6.79 23.60 -1.47
C TYR A 50 6.80 24.51 -0.24
N LEU A 51 7.68 24.20 0.74
CA LEU A 51 7.83 25.03 1.95
C LEU A 51 8.31 26.45 1.62
N ARG A 52 9.29 26.59 0.71
CA ARG A 52 9.80 27.91 0.28
C ARG A 52 8.76 28.78 -0.43
N HIS A 53 7.81 28.17 -1.14
CA HIS A 53 6.74 28.89 -1.84
C HIS A 53 5.58 29.31 -0.92
N GLY A 54 5.68 29.06 0.38
CA GLY A 54 4.68 29.49 1.36
C GLY A 54 3.44 28.60 1.38
N GLY A 55 3.63 27.28 1.22
CA GLY A 55 2.56 26.28 1.28
C GLY A 55 1.51 26.56 2.35
N SER A 56 0.24 26.42 2.00
CA SER A 56 -0.88 26.85 2.83
C SER A 56 -2.07 25.89 2.75
N ASN A 57 -3.14 26.17 3.49
CA ASN A 57 -4.38 25.40 3.37
C ASN A 57 -4.94 25.48 1.94
N SER A 58 -5.64 24.42 1.53
CA SER A 58 -6.37 24.32 0.26
C SER A 58 -7.65 25.16 0.23
N GLY A 59 -8.17 25.45 -0.97
CA GLY A 59 -9.51 25.98 -1.19
C GLY A 59 -9.72 27.49 -0.91
N GLY A 60 -8.65 28.22 -0.65
CA GLY A 60 -8.66 29.68 -0.46
C GLY A 60 -8.41 30.46 -1.76
N PRO A 61 -8.76 31.76 -1.81
CA PRO A 61 -8.57 32.59 -3.01
C PRO A 61 -7.12 33.10 -3.20
N PHE A 62 -6.20 32.75 -2.30
CA PHE A 62 -4.82 33.26 -2.28
C PHE A 62 -3.90 32.44 -3.19
N LEU A 63 -2.81 33.06 -3.66
CA LEU A 63 -1.83 32.40 -4.54
C LEU A 63 -1.25 31.13 -3.92
N THR A 64 -0.92 31.16 -2.64
CA THR A 64 -0.36 30.01 -1.91
C THR A 64 -1.36 28.86 -1.79
N SER A 65 -2.66 29.17 -1.73
CA SER A 65 -3.71 28.16 -1.61
C SER A 65 -3.95 27.46 -2.94
N ARG A 66 -4.03 28.23 -4.03
CA ARG A 66 -4.04 27.68 -5.39
C ARG A 66 -2.82 26.81 -5.68
N TYR A 67 -1.64 27.25 -5.25
CA TYR A 67 -0.41 26.45 -5.40
C TYR A 67 -0.48 25.11 -4.66
N THR A 68 -1.02 25.07 -3.43
CA THR A 68 -1.28 23.81 -2.71
C THR A 68 -2.27 22.93 -3.48
N ASP A 69 -3.35 23.51 -4.00
CA ASP A 69 -4.38 22.78 -4.75
C ASP A 69 -3.78 22.16 -6.03
N ASP A 70 -2.99 22.94 -6.77
CA ASP A 70 -2.31 22.50 -8.00
C ASP A 70 -1.36 21.33 -7.72
N ILE A 71 -0.52 21.42 -6.67
CA ILE A 71 0.38 20.34 -6.26
C ILE A 71 -0.40 19.10 -5.84
N THR A 72 -1.45 19.27 -5.04
CA THR A 72 -2.25 18.14 -4.55
C THR A 72 -2.94 17.43 -5.71
N ASN A 73 -3.47 18.18 -6.68
CA ASN A 73 -4.10 17.62 -7.87
C ASN A 73 -3.09 16.91 -8.78
N ALA A 74 -1.90 17.49 -8.96
CA ALA A 74 -0.82 16.85 -9.72
C ALA A 74 -0.34 15.55 -9.05
N ALA A 75 -0.16 15.56 -7.72
CA ALA A 75 0.18 14.36 -6.96
C ALA A 75 -0.90 13.27 -7.08
N ARG A 76 -2.18 13.67 -7.02
CA ARG A 76 -3.32 12.76 -7.17
C ARG A 76 -3.34 12.11 -8.57
N ALA A 77 -3.07 12.88 -9.62
CA ALA A 77 -2.95 12.37 -10.99
C ALA A 77 -1.75 11.42 -11.14
N ALA A 78 -0.60 11.76 -10.56
CA ALA A 78 0.59 10.89 -10.58
C ALA A 78 0.34 9.54 -9.87
N MET A 79 -0.36 9.55 -8.73
CA MET A 79 -0.71 8.31 -8.03
C MET A 79 -1.80 7.51 -8.76
N MET A 80 -2.73 8.17 -9.45
CA MET A 80 -3.68 7.50 -10.33
C MET A 80 -2.95 6.73 -11.43
N ASP A 81 -1.96 7.36 -12.09
CA ASP A 81 -1.13 6.71 -13.09
C ASP A 81 -0.30 5.57 -12.49
N PHE A 82 0.31 5.79 -11.32
CA PHE A 82 1.16 4.80 -10.64
C PHE A 82 0.41 3.51 -10.29
N TYR A 83 -0.86 3.60 -9.90
CA TYR A 83 -1.70 2.44 -9.59
C TYR A 83 -2.59 1.97 -10.74
N ASN A 84 -2.59 2.69 -11.87
CA ASN A 84 -3.57 2.55 -12.94
C ASN A 84 -5.03 2.64 -12.43
N ALA A 85 -5.33 3.60 -11.55
CA ALA A 85 -6.70 3.85 -11.08
C ALA A 85 -7.55 4.50 -12.18
N ARG A 86 -8.89 4.38 -12.11
CA ARG A 86 -9.77 4.89 -13.17
C ARG A 86 -9.90 6.42 -13.11
N ARG A 87 -9.87 6.98 -11.90
CA ARG A 87 -10.10 8.41 -11.66
C ARG A 87 -9.19 8.93 -10.54
N PRO A 88 -8.81 10.21 -10.59
CA PRO A 88 -8.01 10.81 -9.51
C PRO A 88 -8.77 10.83 -8.17
N ASP A 89 -10.11 10.95 -8.21
CA ASP A 89 -10.95 10.99 -6.99
C ASP A 89 -10.96 9.67 -6.22
N GLU A 90 -10.46 8.57 -6.80
CA GLU A 90 -10.30 7.27 -6.13
C GLU A 90 -9.00 7.20 -5.31
N ILE A 91 -8.09 8.16 -5.48
CA ILE A 91 -6.87 8.28 -4.68
C ILE A 91 -7.19 9.06 -3.42
N VAL A 92 -6.82 8.55 -2.24
CA VAL A 92 -7.00 9.26 -0.97
C VAL A 92 -5.64 9.38 -0.26
N PHE A 93 -5.25 10.60 0.09
CA PHE A 93 -4.03 10.85 0.84
C PHE A 93 -4.29 10.83 2.35
N GLY A 94 -3.35 10.25 3.09
CA GLY A 94 -3.31 10.24 4.54
C GLY A 94 -1.87 10.15 5.04
N GLN A 95 -1.70 9.95 6.35
CA GLN A 95 -0.39 10.00 6.98
C GLN A 95 0.53 8.83 6.57
N ASN A 96 -0.02 7.63 6.52
CA ASN A 96 0.66 6.38 6.16
C ASN A 96 -0.40 5.27 6.00
N MET A 97 0.01 4.11 5.48
CA MET A 97 -0.86 2.94 5.31
C MET A 97 -1.58 2.58 6.60
N THR A 98 -0.86 2.49 7.72
CA THR A 98 -1.42 2.05 9.02
C THR A 98 -2.55 2.96 9.50
N SER A 99 -2.34 4.28 9.55
CA SER A 99 -3.36 5.26 9.96
C SER A 99 -4.58 5.25 9.05
N LEU A 100 -4.35 5.11 7.73
CA LEU A 100 -5.43 4.99 6.75
C LEU A 100 -6.21 3.69 6.96
N ASN A 101 -5.53 2.57 7.20
CA ASN A 101 -6.17 1.28 7.40
C ASN A 101 -7.03 1.26 8.69
N PHE A 102 -6.58 1.91 9.77
CA PHE A 102 -7.39 2.14 10.97
C PHE A 102 -8.62 3.01 10.74
N SER A 103 -8.55 3.93 9.78
CA SER A 103 -9.69 4.79 9.43
C SER A 103 -10.67 4.03 8.54
N LEU A 104 -10.16 3.27 7.57
CA LEU A 104 -10.93 2.42 6.68
C LEU A 104 -11.64 1.31 7.45
N SER A 105 -10.94 0.58 8.33
CA SER A 105 -11.53 -0.51 9.10
C SER A 105 -12.68 -0.03 9.97
N ARG A 106 -12.52 1.12 10.65
CA ARG A 106 -13.61 1.76 11.41
C ARG A 106 -14.78 2.20 10.53
N ALA A 107 -14.52 2.69 9.32
CA ALA A 107 -15.59 3.10 8.40
C ALA A 107 -16.41 1.90 7.91
N LEU A 108 -15.73 0.81 7.51
CA LEU A 108 -16.37 -0.42 7.04
C LEU A 108 -17.11 -1.16 8.16
N ALA A 109 -16.54 -1.19 9.36
CA ALA A 109 -17.12 -1.86 10.54
C ALA A 109 -18.52 -1.35 10.91
N ARG A 110 -18.84 -0.09 10.61
CA ARG A 110 -20.18 0.48 10.81
C ARG A 110 -21.28 -0.23 10.01
N THR A 111 -20.91 -1.01 8.99
CA THR A 111 -21.83 -1.77 8.16
C THR A 111 -21.94 -3.24 8.58
N TRP A 112 -21.04 -3.72 9.44
CA TRP A 112 -21.02 -5.11 9.87
C TRP A 112 -22.05 -5.38 10.97
N GLN A 113 -22.43 -6.65 11.08
CA GLN A 113 -23.33 -7.14 12.12
C GLN A 113 -22.69 -8.29 12.90
N PRO A 114 -23.07 -8.50 14.18
CA PRO A 114 -22.61 -9.66 14.92
C PRO A 114 -22.86 -10.97 14.17
N GLY A 115 -21.83 -11.80 14.09
CA GLY A 115 -21.84 -13.06 13.35
C GLY A 115 -21.46 -12.96 11.87
N ASP A 116 -21.25 -11.76 11.33
CA ASP A 116 -20.49 -11.59 10.08
C ASP A 116 -19.06 -12.11 10.26
N GLU A 117 -18.36 -12.35 9.15
CA GLU A 117 -16.99 -12.86 9.14
C GLU A 117 -16.05 -11.96 8.33
N ILE A 118 -14.80 -11.84 8.76
CA ILE A 118 -13.71 -11.27 7.95
C ILE A 118 -12.55 -12.25 7.88
N ILE A 119 -11.79 -12.18 6.80
CA ILE A 119 -10.60 -13.00 6.58
C ILE A 119 -9.38 -12.10 6.58
N VAL A 120 -8.40 -12.41 7.42
CA VAL A 120 -7.05 -11.85 7.38
C VAL A 120 -6.05 -12.98 7.11
N THR A 121 -4.82 -12.67 6.72
CA THR A 121 -3.80 -13.71 6.45
C THR A 121 -2.70 -13.73 7.51
N ARG A 122 -2.05 -14.89 7.66
CA ARG A 122 -0.86 -15.04 8.53
C ARG A 122 0.44 -14.55 7.91
N LEU A 123 0.41 -14.08 6.66
CA LEU A 123 1.57 -13.55 5.94
C LEU A 123 1.67 -12.01 6.02
N ASP A 124 0.60 -11.37 6.44
CA ASP A 124 0.46 -9.91 6.51
C ASP A 124 1.31 -9.29 7.62
N HIS A 125 1.74 -8.05 7.36
CA HIS A 125 2.30 -7.18 8.40
C HIS A 125 1.19 -6.78 9.40
N ASP A 126 1.52 -6.55 10.66
CA ASP A 126 0.55 -6.22 11.71
C ASP A 126 -0.35 -5.02 11.38
N ALA A 127 0.19 -4.05 10.62
CA ALA A 127 -0.54 -2.90 10.10
C ALA A 127 -1.74 -3.26 9.20
N ASN A 128 -1.76 -4.46 8.62
CA ASN A 128 -2.90 -5.02 7.89
C ASN A 128 -3.59 -6.19 8.63
N ILE A 129 -3.43 -6.26 9.95
CA ILE A 129 -4.08 -7.23 10.84
C ILE A 129 -4.78 -6.48 11.98
N SER A 130 -4.04 -5.75 12.80
CA SER A 130 -4.52 -5.06 14.00
C SER A 130 -5.74 -4.15 13.75
N PRO A 131 -5.81 -3.34 12.67
CA PRO A 131 -6.99 -2.54 12.37
C PRO A 131 -8.28 -3.35 12.20
N TRP A 132 -8.16 -4.56 11.63
CA TRP A 132 -9.28 -5.45 11.35
C TRP A 132 -9.71 -6.23 12.59
N LEU A 133 -8.75 -6.71 13.39
CA LEU A 133 -9.05 -7.40 14.65
C LEU A 133 -9.83 -6.49 15.61
N LEU A 134 -9.37 -5.26 15.79
CA LEU A 134 -10.02 -4.29 16.68
C LEU A 134 -11.42 -3.90 16.15
N ALA A 135 -11.55 -3.69 14.84
CA ALA A 135 -12.84 -3.40 14.22
C ALA A 135 -13.84 -4.57 14.35
N ALA A 136 -13.34 -5.81 14.24
CA ALA A 136 -14.14 -7.00 14.40
C ALA A 136 -14.59 -7.21 15.85
N GLU A 137 -13.69 -6.98 16.82
CA GLU A 137 -14.00 -7.01 18.25
C GLU A 137 -15.11 -6.00 18.60
N ASP A 138 -14.97 -4.75 18.17
CA ASP A 138 -15.95 -3.68 18.40
C ASP A 138 -17.34 -4.01 17.80
N SER A 139 -17.38 -4.80 16.73
CA SER A 139 -18.60 -5.10 15.95
C SER A 139 -19.17 -6.51 16.21
N GLY A 140 -18.51 -7.35 17.02
CA GLY A 140 -18.91 -8.74 17.26
C GLY A 140 -18.77 -9.65 16.02
N VAL A 141 -17.83 -9.35 15.14
CA VAL A 141 -17.54 -10.06 13.89
C VAL A 141 -16.49 -11.14 14.13
N ILE A 142 -16.61 -12.27 13.43
CA ILE A 142 -15.71 -13.41 13.56
C ILE A 142 -14.50 -13.20 12.64
N VAL A 143 -13.30 -13.36 13.18
CA VAL A 143 -12.07 -13.33 12.38
C VAL A 143 -11.70 -14.75 11.96
N ARG A 144 -11.59 -14.96 10.66
CA ARG A 144 -11.03 -16.15 10.01
C ARG A 144 -9.61 -15.85 9.54
N TRP A 145 -8.77 -16.88 9.50
CA TRP A 145 -7.37 -16.74 9.14
C TRP A 145 -7.01 -17.62 7.95
N LEU A 146 -6.49 -17.00 6.90
CA LEU A 146 -5.88 -17.70 5.78
C LEU A 146 -4.40 -18.00 6.09
N ASP A 147 -4.03 -19.27 5.98
CA ASP A 147 -2.66 -19.73 6.17
C ASP A 147 -1.79 -19.58 4.91
N PHE A 148 -0.48 -19.70 5.10
CA PHE A 148 0.51 -19.77 4.03
C PHE A 148 1.23 -21.13 4.04
N ASP A 149 1.88 -21.50 2.95
CA ASP A 149 2.73 -22.68 2.89
C ASP A 149 4.13 -22.33 3.45
N PRO A 150 4.59 -22.98 4.52
CA PRO A 150 5.90 -22.66 5.11
C PRO A 150 7.09 -23.12 4.26
N THR A 151 6.88 -23.91 3.20
CA THR A 151 7.96 -24.39 2.32
C THR A 151 8.37 -23.36 1.28
N ASP A 152 7.42 -22.60 0.74
CA ASP A 152 7.66 -21.55 -0.28
C ASP A 152 7.17 -20.15 0.12
N CYS A 153 6.58 -20.04 1.32
CA CYS A 153 6.05 -18.82 1.91
C CYS A 153 4.91 -18.16 1.12
N THR A 154 4.15 -18.92 0.33
CA THR A 154 3.00 -18.41 -0.45
C THR A 154 1.67 -18.60 0.28
N LEU A 155 0.68 -17.73 0.04
CA LEU A 155 -0.66 -17.90 0.62
C LEU A 155 -1.34 -19.16 0.06
N ARG A 156 -1.99 -19.95 0.93
CA ARG A 156 -2.76 -21.14 0.55
C ARG A 156 -4.13 -20.77 -0.03
N LEU A 157 -4.14 -20.11 -1.20
CA LEU A 157 -5.37 -19.67 -1.86
C LEU A 157 -6.30 -20.82 -2.25
N ASP A 158 -5.79 -22.05 -2.31
CA ASP A 158 -6.58 -23.28 -2.44
C ASP A 158 -7.49 -23.55 -1.23
N HIS A 159 -7.13 -23.06 -0.04
CA HIS A 159 -7.95 -23.15 1.17
C HIS A 159 -8.92 -21.96 1.35
N LEU A 160 -8.76 -20.88 0.58
CA LEU A 160 -9.61 -19.69 0.70
C LEU A 160 -11.11 -19.99 0.47
N PRO A 161 -11.53 -20.84 -0.49
CA PRO A 161 -12.94 -21.18 -0.68
C PRO A 161 -13.61 -21.77 0.57
N ASP A 162 -12.88 -22.51 1.42
CA ASP A 162 -13.42 -23.12 2.64
C ASP A 162 -13.66 -22.10 3.77
N LEU A 163 -13.04 -20.91 3.66
CA LEU A 163 -13.21 -19.80 4.60
C LEU A 163 -14.31 -18.84 4.15
N LEU A 164 -14.66 -18.85 2.87
CA LEU A 164 -15.62 -17.94 2.27
C LEU A 164 -17.05 -18.46 2.41
N ASN A 165 -17.96 -17.59 2.82
CA ASN A 165 -19.40 -17.87 2.92
C ASN A 165 -20.22 -16.57 2.81
N GLU A 166 -21.54 -16.66 2.88
CA GLU A 166 -22.47 -15.53 2.73
C GLU A 166 -22.35 -14.45 3.82
N LYS A 167 -21.66 -14.78 4.91
CA LYS A 167 -21.37 -13.86 6.02
C LYS A 167 -20.00 -13.22 5.90
N THR A 168 -19.15 -13.65 4.97
CA THR A 168 -17.86 -13.00 4.73
C THR A 168 -18.10 -11.60 4.18
N ARG A 169 -17.58 -10.58 4.89
CA ARG A 169 -17.68 -9.17 4.50
C ARG A 169 -16.41 -8.64 3.88
N LEU A 170 -15.26 -9.18 4.28
CA LEU A 170 -13.96 -8.63 3.89
C LEU A 170 -12.87 -9.69 3.87
N LEU A 171 -12.00 -9.64 2.86
CA LEU A 171 -10.70 -10.28 2.80
C LEU A 171 -9.61 -9.19 2.81
N ALA A 172 -8.76 -9.17 3.82
CA ALA A 172 -7.55 -8.36 3.85
C ALA A 172 -6.34 -9.24 3.57
N LEU A 173 -5.49 -8.84 2.62
CA LEU A 173 -4.27 -9.56 2.26
C LEU A 173 -3.13 -8.63 1.84
N THR A 174 -1.89 -9.09 2.02
CA THR A 174 -0.70 -8.43 1.49
C THR A 174 -0.49 -8.77 0.02
N TYR A 175 -0.06 -7.79 -0.77
CA TYR A 175 0.42 -8.00 -2.14
C TYR A 175 1.79 -8.68 -2.13
N ALA A 176 2.70 -8.24 -1.26
CA ALA A 176 4.00 -8.86 -1.08
C ALA A 176 4.44 -8.82 0.39
N SER A 177 4.93 -9.94 0.91
CA SER A 177 5.34 -10.03 2.31
C SER A 177 6.58 -9.18 2.59
N ASN A 178 6.54 -8.39 3.67
CA ASN A 178 7.68 -7.63 4.15
C ASN A 178 8.82 -8.50 4.69
N ALA A 179 8.48 -9.71 5.18
CA ALA A 179 9.40 -10.57 5.90
C ALA A 179 10.11 -11.56 4.97
N VAL A 180 9.38 -12.11 3.98
CA VAL A 180 9.85 -13.22 3.14
C VAL A 180 9.80 -12.92 1.64
N GLY A 181 9.25 -11.76 1.24
CA GLY A 181 9.29 -11.28 -0.15
C GLY A 181 8.40 -12.05 -1.14
N SER A 182 7.64 -13.04 -0.69
CA SER A 182 6.66 -13.75 -1.53
C SER A 182 5.57 -12.78 -2.02
N ILE A 183 5.12 -12.98 -3.26
CA ILE A 183 4.10 -12.17 -3.92
C ILE A 183 2.82 -12.98 -3.99
N SER A 184 1.73 -12.41 -3.49
CA SER A 184 0.40 -13.04 -3.48
C SER A 184 -0.25 -13.00 -4.87
N GLU A 185 -1.02 -14.02 -5.23
CA GLU A 185 -1.87 -14.00 -6.43
C GLU A 185 -3.14 -13.15 -6.19
N VAL A 186 -2.97 -11.83 -6.02
CA VAL A 186 -4.03 -10.91 -5.58
C VAL A 186 -5.29 -10.97 -6.46
N ARG A 187 -5.12 -11.04 -7.79
CA ARG A 187 -6.25 -11.19 -8.73
C ARG A 187 -7.10 -12.44 -8.39
N ARG A 188 -6.44 -13.59 -8.19
CA ARG A 188 -7.12 -14.85 -7.88
C ARG A 188 -7.84 -14.78 -6.53
N ALA A 189 -7.18 -14.20 -5.52
CA ALA A 189 -7.81 -14.00 -4.22
C ALA A 189 -9.05 -13.08 -4.31
N THR A 190 -8.96 -12.05 -5.15
CA THR A 190 -10.04 -11.10 -5.39
C THR A 190 -11.24 -11.76 -6.07
N GLU A 191 -11.00 -12.51 -7.14
CA GLU A 191 -12.04 -13.27 -7.85
C GLU A 191 -12.79 -14.23 -6.92
N LEU A 192 -12.07 -14.93 -6.03
CA LEU A 192 -12.67 -15.83 -5.03
C LEU A 192 -13.51 -15.07 -4.00
N ALA A 193 -13.00 -13.97 -3.45
CA ALA A 193 -13.70 -13.17 -2.44
C ALA A 193 -14.96 -12.50 -3.00
N HIS A 194 -14.87 -11.93 -4.21
CA HIS A 194 -16.01 -11.32 -4.91
C HIS A 194 -17.12 -12.34 -5.22
N ALA A 195 -16.76 -13.59 -5.56
CA ALA A 195 -17.74 -14.65 -5.76
C ALA A 195 -18.57 -14.95 -4.49
N ALA A 196 -18.04 -14.66 -3.31
CA ALA A 196 -18.74 -14.74 -2.03
C ALA A 196 -19.40 -13.41 -1.59
N GLY A 197 -19.23 -12.33 -2.36
CA GLY A 197 -19.74 -10.99 -2.03
C GLY A 197 -18.93 -10.22 -0.99
N ALA A 198 -17.68 -10.63 -0.73
CA ALA A 198 -16.78 -9.97 0.21
C ALA A 198 -15.96 -8.87 -0.48
N LEU A 199 -15.70 -7.77 0.23
CA LEU A 199 -14.77 -6.73 -0.20
C LEU A 199 -13.32 -7.18 -0.05
N VAL A 200 -12.40 -6.62 -0.83
CA VAL A 200 -10.99 -6.98 -0.83
C VAL A 200 -10.11 -5.76 -0.55
N VAL A 201 -9.29 -5.87 0.50
CA VAL A 201 -8.31 -4.85 0.87
C VAL A 201 -6.90 -5.38 0.72
N VAL A 202 -6.10 -4.69 -0.09
CA VAL A 202 -4.74 -5.10 -0.45
C VAL A 202 -3.72 -4.15 0.16
N ASP A 203 -2.83 -4.69 1.01
CA ASP A 203 -1.62 -3.99 1.45
C ASP A 203 -0.53 -4.13 0.38
N SER A 204 -0.18 -3.01 -0.24
CA SER A 204 0.83 -2.95 -1.31
C SER A 204 2.15 -2.31 -0.89
N VAL A 205 2.35 -2.01 0.40
CA VAL A 205 3.51 -1.27 0.93
C VAL A 205 4.84 -1.86 0.44
N HIS A 206 4.95 -3.18 0.36
CA HIS A 206 6.17 -3.87 -0.08
C HIS A 206 6.18 -4.28 -1.55
N PHE A 207 5.05 -4.20 -2.25
CA PHE A 207 5.01 -4.50 -3.69
C PHE A 207 5.19 -3.26 -4.55
N ALA A 208 4.64 -2.12 -4.12
CA ALA A 208 4.70 -0.83 -4.84
C ALA A 208 6.12 -0.42 -5.30
N PRO A 209 7.20 -0.57 -4.52
CA PRO A 209 8.55 -0.23 -5.01
C PRO A 209 9.15 -1.22 -6.02
N HIS A 210 8.52 -2.38 -6.23
CA HIS A 210 9.12 -3.51 -6.95
C HIS A 210 8.33 -3.95 -8.18
N GLY A 211 7.06 -3.54 -8.31
CA GLY A 211 6.22 -3.91 -9.43
C GLY A 211 5.23 -2.80 -9.81
N LEU A 212 4.88 -2.76 -11.09
CA LEU A 212 3.77 -1.93 -11.55
C LEU A 212 2.47 -2.56 -11.07
N ILE A 213 1.65 -1.76 -10.42
CA ILE A 213 0.35 -2.18 -9.91
C ILE A 213 -0.71 -1.76 -10.94
N ASP A 214 -1.63 -2.68 -11.22
CA ASP A 214 -2.82 -2.41 -12.01
C ASP A 214 -4.06 -2.75 -11.17
N VAL A 215 -4.60 -1.75 -10.49
CA VAL A 215 -5.79 -1.94 -9.62
C VAL A 215 -7.02 -2.35 -10.41
N GLN A 216 -7.11 -1.99 -11.69
CA GLN A 216 -8.22 -2.40 -12.57
C GLN A 216 -8.09 -3.87 -12.97
N ALA A 217 -6.86 -4.37 -13.15
CA ALA A 217 -6.64 -5.77 -13.46
C ALA A 217 -6.85 -6.65 -12.22
N ILE A 218 -6.29 -6.29 -11.07
CA ILE A 218 -6.47 -7.12 -9.86
C ILE A 218 -7.87 -6.98 -9.25
N ASP A 219 -8.60 -5.92 -9.63
CA ASP A 219 -10.00 -5.62 -9.27
C ASP A 219 -10.27 -5.53 -7.77
N CYS A 220 -9.27 -5.16 -6.96
CA CYS A 220 -9.47 -4.98 -5.53
C CYS A 220 -10.35 -3.76 -5.21
N ASP A 221 -11.12 -3.83 -4.12
CA ASP A 221 -11.96 -2.71 -3.68
C ASP A 221 -11.14 -1.58 -3.05
N PHE A 222 -10.09 -1.92 -2.31
CA PHE A 222 -9.15 -0.97 -1.73
C PHE A 222 -7.72 -1.46 -1.85
N LEU A 223 -6.82 -0.59 -2.31
CA LEU A 223 -5.38 -0.80 -2.23
C LEU A 223 -4.76 0.32 -1.39
N ILE A 224 -3.96 -0.07 -0.40
CA ILE A 224 -3.33 0.88 0.54
C ILE A 224 -1.81 0.70 0.48
N SER A 225 -1.08 1.81 0.58
CA SER A 225 0.37 1.84 0.47
C SER A 225 0.96 2.93 1.38
N SER A 226 2.29 2.97 1.49
CA SER A 226 3.02 4.05 2.16
C SER A 226 4.12 4.55 1.25
N SER A 227 4.07 5.83 0.87
CA SER A 227 5.00 6.40 -0.11
C SER A 227 6.44 6.45 0.36
N TYR A 228 6.71 6.46 1.67
CA TYR A 228 8.09 6.43 2.22
C TYR A 228 8.90 5.16 1.87
N LYS A 229 8.30 4.22 1.12
CA LYS A 229 8.94 3.03 0.59
C LYS A 229 9.18 3.09 -0.92
N PHE A 230 8.70 4.12 -1.62
CA PHE A 230 8.80 4.27 -3.08
C PHE A 230 8.90 5.73 -3.55
N ASP A 231 9.28 6.63 -2.64
CA ASP A 231 9.49 8.05 -2.87
C ASP A 231 10.80 8.37 -3.60
#